data_AF-A0A453DQZ8-F1
#
_entry.id   AF-A0A453DQZ8-F1
#
_cell.length_a   1.000
_cell.length_b   1.000
_cell.length_c   1.000
_cell.angle_alpha   90.00
_cell.angle_beta   90.00
_cell.angle_gamma   90.00
#
_symmetry.space_group_name_H-M   'P 1'
#
loop_
_entity.id
_entity.type
_entity.pdbx_description
1 polymer ?
#
loop_
_entity_poly.entity_id
_entity_poly.type
_entity_poly.pdbx_seq_one_letter_code
_entity_poly.pdbx_strand_id
1 'polypeptide(L)'
;MDNVEVTAASGKSRKSGVMVWTTSMTNTMLDFLADLVAKGKRTSSGFWETHLKQCAAALNEQFKLAITSDQVRNHLKKWRKIWVRVVNLKNLSGALWDEDTCTIR
;
A
#
# COMPACT_ATOMS: atom_id res chain seq x y z
N MET A 1 49.28 18.63 16.53
CA MET A 1 47.96 18.64 17.15
C MET A 1 46.95 18.10 16.16
N ASP A 2 46.59 16.84 16.37
CA ASP A 2 45.22 16.31 16.36
C ASP A 2 44.41 16.27 15.05
N ASN A 3 44.25 15.03 14.57
CA ASN A 3 43.16 14.49 13.75
C ASN A 3 41.78 15.00 14.20
N VAL A 4 40.81 15.04 13.27
CA VAL A 4 39.69 14.08 13.24
C VAL A 4 38.90 14.28 11.94
N GLU A 5 38.99 13.27 11.09
CA GLU A 5 38.09 12.97 9.99
C GLU A 5 36.73 12.52 10.59
N VAL A 6 35.62 13.17 10.22
CA VAL A 6 34.27 12.64 10.52
C VAL A 6 33.64 12.20 9.21
N THR A 7 33.95 10.97 8.83
CA THR A 7 33.12 10.17 7.94
C THR A 7 31.85 9.78 8.70
N ALA A 8 30.71 10.39 8.37
CA ALA A 8 29.42 9.92 8.86
C ALA A 8 29.03 8.65 8.07
N ALA A 9 29.39 7.51 8.64
CA ALA A 9 29.10 6.19 8.13
C ALA A 9 27.59 5.95 7.95
N SER A 10 27.25 5.41 6.77
CA SER A 10 26.34 4.27 6.58
C SER A 10 25.23 4.13 7.63
N GLY A 11 24.07 4.73 7.33
CA GLY A 11 22.80 4.36 7.95
C GLY A 11 22.48 2.91 7.59
N LYS A 12 22.81 1.99 8.50
CA LYS A 12 22.49 0.57 8.40
C LYS A 12 21.01 0.43 8.10
N SER A 13 20.68 -0.27 7.01
CA SER A 13 19.35 -0.81 6.81
C SER A 13 19.00 -1.60 8.06
N ARG A 14 18.08 -1.06 8.88
CA ARG A 14 17.41 -1.87 9.90
C ARG A 14 16.88 -3.07 9.13
N LYS A 15 17.37 -4.28 9.45
CA LYS A 15 16.80 -5.54 8.96
C LYS A 15 15.30 -5.42 9.23
N SER A 16 14.51 -5.15 8.19
CA SER A 16 13.12 -4.77 8.38
C SER A 16 12.42 -6.01 8.86
N GLY A 17 12.02 -6.03 10.13
CA GLY A 17 11.00 -6.96 10.58
C GLY A 17 9.83 -6.93 9.60
N VAL A 18 9.23 -8.08 9.32
CA VAL A 18 8.08 -8.16 8.41
C VAL A 18 7.03 -7.17 8.90
N MET A 19 6.76 -6.15 8.09
CA MET A 19 5.77 -5.14 8.41
C MET A 19 4.39 -5.80 8.46
N VAL A 20 3.77 -5.78 9.64
CA VAL A 20 2.39 -6.24 9.81
C VAL A 20 1.45 -5.10 9.44
N TRP A 21 0.69 -5.29 8.36
CA TRP A 21 -0.30 -4.32 7.90
C TRP A 21 -1.60 -4.49 8.67
N THR A 22 -2.04 -3.42 9.34
CA THR A 22 -3.37 -3.38 9.96
C THR A 22 -4.46 -3.05 8.93
N THR A 23 -5.72 -3.31 9.29
CA THR A 23 -6.88 -2.93 8.47
C THR A 23 -6.92 -1.42 8.25
N SER A 24 -6.69 -0.60 9.28
CA SER A 24 -6.70 0.86 9.18
C SER A 24 -5.64 1.39 8.21
N MET A 25 -4.44 0.81 8.23
CA MET A 25 -3.36 1.19 7.30
C MET A 25 -3.71 0.80 5.86
N THR A 26 -4.32 -0.37 5.69
CA THR A 26 -4.79 -0.82 4.39
C THR A 26 -5.86 0.10 3.84
N ASN A 27 -6.87 0.44 4.63
CA ASN A 27 -7.95 1.33 4.21
C ASN A 27 -7.39 2.69 3.80
N THR A 28 -6.55 3.29 4.66
CA THR A 28 -5.88 4.58 4.35
C THR A 28 -5.09 4.51 3.04
N MET A 29 -4.37 3.41 2.79
CA MET A 29 -3.64 3.20 1.53
C MET A 29 -4.58 3.15 0.32
N LEU A 30 -5.66 2.36 0.41
CA LEU A 30 -6.62 2.19 -0.68
C LEU A 30 -7.40 3.48 -0.97
N ASP A 31 -7.85 4.17 0.07
CA ASP A 31 -8.58 5.44 -0.03
C ASP A 31 -7.71 6.51 -0.70
N PHE A 32 -6.46 6.66 -0.26
CA PHE A 32 -5.52 7.60 -0.86
C PHE A 32 -5.32 7.34 -2.37
N LEU A 33 -5.19 6.06 -2.75
CA LEU A 33 -5.00 5.67 -4.14
C LEU A 33 -6.28 5.84 -4.97
N ALA A 34 -7.46 5.59 -4.38
CA ALA A 34 -8.75 5.82 -5.01
C ALA A 34 -8.98 7.32 -5.27
N ASP A 35 -8.66 8.18 -4.30
CA ASP A 35 -8.72 9.64 -4.43
C ASP A 35 -7.83 10.17 -5.57
N LEU A 36 -6.63 9.61 -5.74
CA LEU A 36 -5.76 9.99 -6.84
C LEU A 36 -6.39 9.67 -8.21
N VAL A 37 -7.07 8.53 -8.32
CA VAL A 37 -7.79 8.13 -9.54
C VAL A 37 -9.00 9.03 -9.77
N ALA A 38 -9.78 9.31 -8.72
CA ALA A 38 -10.94 10.20 -8.78
C ALA A 38 -10.57 11.63 -9.22
N LYS A 39 -9.40 12.12 -8.78
CA LYS A 39 -8.82 13.42 -9.19
C LYS A 39 -8.28 13.45 -10.63
N GLY A 40 -8.54 12.42 -11.43
CA GLY A 40 -8.20 12.38 -12.85
C GLY A 40 -6.73 12.09 -13.14
N LYS A 41 -5.94 11.65 -12.16
CA LYS A 41 -4.59 11.13 -12.42
C LYS A 41 -4.70 9.76 -13.06
N ARG A 42 -4.96 9.78 -14.37
CA ARG A 42 -5.21 8.61 -15.20
C ARG A 42 -3.94 7.75 -15.22
N THR A 43 -3.94 6.70 -14.43
CA THR A 43 -2.87 5.71 -14.38
C THR A 43 -3.14 4.64 -15.43
N SER A 44 -3.08 5.01 -16.72
CA SER A 44 -3.29 4.08 -17.84
C SER A 44 -2.33 2.88 -17.80
N SER A 45 -1.16 3.03 -17.16
CA SER A 45 -0.18 1.98 -16.91
C SER A 45 -0.06 1.58 -15.43
N GLY A 46 -0.94 2.06 -14.54
CA GLY A 46 -0.83 1.88 -13.09
C GLY A 46 -0.12 3.00 -12.33
N PHE A 47 0.00 2.86 -11.01
CA PHE A 47 0.56 3.90 -10.13
C PHE A 47 2.05 4.06 -10.32
N TRP A 48 2.47 5.27 -10.73
CA TRP A 48 3.88 5.63 -10.76
C TRP A 48 4.50 5.70 -9.36
N GLU A 49 5.81 5.58 -9.29
CA GLU A 49 6.58 5.60 -8.04
C GLU A 49 6.30 6.86 -7.21
N THR A 50 6.07 8.00 -7.87
CA THR A 50 5.70 9.27 -7.21
C THR A 50 4.42 9.15 -6.39
N HIS A 51 3.39 8.49 -6.91
CA HIS A 51 2.14 8.26 -6.19
C HIS A 51 2.33 7.33 -4.99
N LEU A 52 3.17 6.31 -5.14
CA LEU A 52 3.48 5.37 -4.07
C LEU A 52 4.31 6.01 -2.96
N LYS A 53 5.21 6.93 -3.31
CA LYS A 53 5.96 7.76 -2.35
C LYS A 53 5.03 8.70 -1.58
N GLN A 54 4.09 9.35 -2.25
CA GLN A 54 3.09 10.20 -1.59
C GLN A 54 2.20 9.40 -0.64
N CYS A 55 1.75 8.21 -1.07
CA CYS A 55 0.97 7.32 -0.22
C CYS A 55 1.78 6.88 1.02
N ALA A 56 3.05 6.50 0.85
CA ALA A 56 3.93 6.16 1.96
C ALA A 56 4.12 7.33 2.93
N ALA A 57 4.28 8.56 2.42
CA ALA A 57 4.38 9.76 3.25
C ALA A 57 3.12 9.98 4.09
N ALA A 58 1.93 9.88 3.50
CA ALA A 58 0.65 10.01 4.21
C ALA A 58 0.48 8.94 5.31
N LEU A 59 0.83 7.68 5.00
CA LEU A 59 0.79 6.61 5.98
C LEU A 59 1.79 6.84 7.13
N ASN A 60 3.00 7.31 6.82
CA ASN A 60 4.02 7.59 7.84
C ASN A 60 3.62 8.77 8.73
N GLU A 61 3.01 9.80 8.17
CA GLU A 61 2.49 10.94 8.92
C GLU A 61 1.38 10.51 9.90
N GLN A 62 0.44 9.69 9.44
CA GLN A 62 -0.72 9.25 10.22
C GLN A 62 -0.34 8.21 11.28
N PHE A 63 0.46 7.19 10.92
CA PHE A 63 0.74 6.05 11.80
C PHE A 63 2.10 6.16 12.52
N LYS A 64 2.88 7.21 12.26
CA LYS A 64 4.23 7.42 12.81
C LYS A 64 5.18 6.24 12.54
N LEU A 65 5.09 5.70 11.32
CA LEU A 65 5.89 4.56 10.84
C LEU A 65 6.93 5.00 9.81
N ALA A 66 7.77 4.04 9.38
CA ALA A 66 8.79 4.22 8.34
C ALA A 66 8.52 3.29 7.14
N ILE A 67 7.33 3.43 6.56
CA ILE A 67 6.85 2.67 5.41
C ILE A 67 7.52 3.21 4.14
N THR A 68 8.04 2.31 3.33
CA THR A 68 8.65 2.64 2.04
C THR A 68 7.65 2.51 0.89
N SER A 69 7.92 3.22 -0.22
CA SER A 69 7.08 3.11 -1.42
C SER A 69 7.03 1.68 -1.99
N ASP A 70 8.09 0.88 -1.81
CA ASP A 70 8.10 -0.53 -2.23
C ASP A 70 7.22 -1.40 -1.34
N GLN A 71 7.16 -1.13 -0.03
CA GLN A 71 6.23 -1.81 0.87
C GLN A 71 4.77 -1.53 0.47
N VAL A 72 4.44 -0.27 0.17
CA VAL A 72 3.12 0.12 -0.37
C VAL A 72 2.83 -0.62 -1.68
N ARG A 73 3.80 -0.64 -2.61
CA ARG A 73 3.66 -1.34 -3.89
C ARG A 73 3.36 -2.83 -3.72
N ASN A 74 4.10 -3.48 -2.84
CA ASN A 74 3.98 -4.91 -2.59
C ASN A 74 2.65 -5.25 -1.92
N HIS A 75 2.22 -4.43 -0.95
CA HIS A 75 0.92 -4.60 -0.30
C HIS A 75 -0.23 -4.36 -1.28
N LEU A 76 -0.14 -3.34 -2.13
CA LEU A 76 -1.12 -3.09 -3.19
C LEU A 76 -1.22 -4.27 -4.18
N LYS A 77 -0.08 -4.87 -4.56
CA LYS A 77 -0.08 -6.09 -5.39
C LYS A 77 -0.83 -7.23 -4.69
N LYS A 78 -0.63 -7.42 -3.39
CA LYS A 78 -1.37 -8.42 -2.60
C LYS A 78 -2.87 -8.14 -2.62
N TRP A 79 -3.29 -6.91 -2.35
CA TRP A 79 -4.70 -6.52 -2.35
C TRP A 79 -5.37 -6.66 -3.71
N ARG A 80 -4.66 -6.34 -4.79
CA ARG A 80 -5.16 -6.60 -6.15
C ARG A 80 -5.43 -8.10 -6.39
N LYS A 81 -4.54 -8.99 -5.92
CA LYS A 81 -4.76 -10.45 -6.02
C LYS A 81 -5.94 -10.93 -5.17
N ILE A 82 -6.20 -10.30 -4.03
CA ILE A 82 -7.38 -10.59 -3.20
C ILE A 82 -8.63 -10.14 -3.94
N TRP A 83 -8.63 -8.90 -4.46
CA TRP A 83 -9.75 -8.36 -5.22
C TRP A 83 -10.11 -9.20 -6.44
N VAL A 84 -9.11 -9.62 -7.24
CA VAL A 84 -9.35 -10.52 -8.38
C VAL A 84 -10.02 -11.82 -7.93
N ARG A 85 -9.61 -12.39 -6.78
CA ARG A 85 -10.27 -13.58 -6.23
C ARG A 85 -11.72 -13.30 -5.82
N VAL A 86 -11.98 -12.17 -5.16
CA VAL A 86 -13.34 -11.75 -4.79
C VAL A 86 -14.22 -11.59 -6.03
N VAL A 87 -13.74 -10.90 -7.06
CA VAL A 87 -14.47 -10.73 -8.33
C VAL A 87 -14.72 -12.06 -9.01
N ASN A 88 -13.74 -12.96 -9.05
CA ASN A 88 -13.94 -14.29 -9.61
C ASN A 88 -14.99 -15.08 -8.85
N LEU A 89 -14.97 -15.06 -7.50
CA LEU A 89 -15.97 -15.71 -6.67
C LEU A 89 -17.36 -15.12 -6.90
N LYS A 90 -17.49 -13.79 -6.96
CA LYS A 90 -18.73 -13.09 -7.29
C LYS A 90 -19.30 -13.53 -8.66
N ASN A 91 -18.43 -13.79 -9.62
CA ASN A 91 -18.82 -14.18 -10.99
C ASN A 91 -19.07 -15.69 -11.16
N LEU A 92 -18.86 -16.52 -10.13
CA LEU A 92 -19.21 -17.94 -10.21
C LEU A 92 -20.73 -18.11 -10.18
N SER A 93 -21.26 -18.84 -11.17
CA SER A 93 -22.66 -19.25 -11.20
C SER A 93 -22.97 -20.07 -9.94
N GLY A 94 -23.83 -19.54 -9.07
CA GLY A 94 -24.24 -20.17 -7.81
C GLY A 94 -23.63 -19.57 -6.53
N ALA A 95 -22.80 -18.54 -6.61
CA ALA A 95 -22.21 -17.90 -5.43
C ALA A 95 -23.20 -17.05 -4.58
N LEU A 96 -24.49 -17.01 -4.95
CA LEU A 96 -25.58 -16.28 -4.27
C LEU A 96 -25.13 -14.95 -3.65
N TRP A 97 -24.38 -14.16 -4.42
CA TRP A 97 -23.76 -12.92 -3.93
C TRP A 97 -24.83 -11.91 -3.52
N ASP A 98 -24.74 -11.45 -2.29
CA ASP A 98 -25.60 -10.43 -1.71
C ASP A 98 -24.90 -9.07 -1.81
N GLU A 99 -25.39 -8.20 -2.70
CA GLU A 99 -24.81 -6.86 -2.94
C GLU A 99 -24.99 -5.92 -1.74
N ASP A 100 -26.02 -6.11 -0.91
CA ASP A 100 -26.32 -5.22 0.22
C ASP A 100 -25.36 -5.44 1.39
N THR A 101 -24.93 -6.70 1.58
CA THR A 101 -24.06 -7.11 2.69
C THR A 101 -22.63 -7.44 2.24
N CYS A 102 -22.37 -7.50 0.94
CA CYS A 102 -21.12 -7.98 0.37
C CYS A 102 -20.72 -9.39 0.85
N THR A 103 -21.70 -10.30 0.97
CA THR A 103 -21.49 -11.68 1.44
C THR A 103 -21.95 -12.73 0.42
N ILE A 104 -21.42 -13.95 0.57
CA ILE A 104 -21.87 -15.15 -0.16
C ILE A 104 -22.83 -15.89 0.77
N ARG A 105 -24.03 -16.24 0.28
CA ARG A 105 -25.03 -17.03 1.02
C ARG A 105 -24.92 -18.52 0.77
#